data_AF-A0A7S1ZX54-F1
#
_entry.id   AF-A0A7S1ZX54-F1
#
_cell.length_a   1.000
_cell.length_b   1.000
_cell.length_c   1.000
_cell.angle_alpha   90.00
_cell.angle_beta   90.00
_cell.angle_gamma   90.00
#
_symmetry.space_group_name_H-M   'P 1'
#
loop_
_entity.id
_entity.type
_entity.pdbx_description
1 polymer ?
#
loop_
_entity_poly.entity_id
_entity_poly.type
_entity_poly.pdbx_seq_one_letter_code
_entity_poly.pdbx_strand_id
1 'polypeptide(L)'
;GSKAATKLIFALPGNPVSATVCADLLVRPCLDMLHGSLPPEYSSETVSVSSLDYNFSEEDERFVTAMVDNAIVHPEIMAVLPKDLKLDKERPEYHRVKLKYIAEQRGGKHKYEAWSTGVQRSSRLMSCCDADGLLCLPQGKPGEKMKALAGEQYPVLVTRIGGTMAGLTSGKKLLDSMHVSAKMVKVSLVQVSEDIIPPSDTSLEERVEHLLDYDTHRVIGKSACTVKGVVPSLVSICTSQKTDLVIVVCGSGDTTPSPTFVSNLEVSSALRPLISKFSDAMSLQARRGAVSDNPLSALFEVLVGFMADGKMLVCVPNDGLEGALSSIKGLFKHAVSVSQGPHGSIGASHHSQ
;
A
#
# COMPACT_ATOMS: atom_id res chain seq x y z
N GLY A 1 45.93 -23.09 -15.58
CA GLY A 1 45.99 -21.97 -14.63
C GLY A 1 44.62 -21.78 -14.04
N SER A 2 44.50 -21.70 -12.71
CA SER A 2 43.20 -21.50 -12.05
C SER A 2 42.64 -20.12 -12.44
N LYS A 3 41.43 -20.09 -12.99
CA LYS A 3 40.65 -18.86 -13.24
C LYS A 3 40.58 -18.09 -11.90
N ALA A 4 41.03 -16.85 -11.87
CA ALA A 4 40.95 -16.02 -10.67
C ALA A 4 39.47 -15.90 -10.26
N ALA A 5 39.12 -16.33 -9.05
CA ALA A 5 37.76 -16.24 -8.57
C ALA A 5 37.37 -14.76 -8.37
N THR A 6 36.26 -14.35 -8.97
CA THR A 6 35.68 -13.02 -8.77
C THR A 6 35.26 -12.87 -7.31
N LYS A 7 35.76 -11.82 -6.63
CA LYS A 7 35.40 -11.51 -5.24
C LYS A 7 34.51 -10.26 -5.21
N LEU A 8 33.35 -10.37 -4.57
CA LEU A 8 32.50 -9.23 -4.25
C LEU A 8 33.01 -8.56 -2.97
N ILE A 9 33.15 -7.23 -3.01
CA ILE A 9 33.68 -6.45 -1.89
C ILE A 9 32.68 -5.33 -1.57
N PHE A 10 32.19 -5.31 -0.32
CA PHE A 10 31.43 -4.19 0.22
C PHE A 10 32.37 -3.24 0.98
N ALA A 11 32.51 -2.01 0.49
CA ALA A 11 33.26 -0.95 1.17
C ALA A 11 32.31 -0.10 2.01
N LEU A 12 32.56 -0.01 3.32
CA LEU A 12 31.74 0.74 4.28
C LEU A 12 32.48 1.99 4.80
N PRO A 13 31.75 3.03 5.22
CA PRO A 13 32.36 4.25 5.75
C PRO A 13 33.14 3.98 7.06
N GLY A 14 34.22 4.71 7.29
CA GLY A 14 35.12 4.45 8.43
C GLY A 14 34.56 4.79 9.82
N ASN A 15 33.45 5.54 9.90
CA ASN A 15 32.79 5.82 11.18
C ASN A 15 31.92 4.63 11.61
N PRO A 16 32.02 4.16 12.86
CA PRO A 16 31.41 2.90 13.30
C PRO A 16 29.89 2.89 13.16
N VAL A 17 29.19 3.97 13.53
CA VAL A 17 27.71 4.03 13.37
C VAL A 17 27.33 4.07 11.90
N SER A 18 28.06 4.83 11.08
CA SER A 18 27.80 4.88 9.64
C SER A 18 28.02 3.52 8.99
N ALA A 19 29.08 2.79 9.40
CA ALA A 19 29.36 1.45 8.92
C ALA A 19 28.21 0.50 9.28
N THR A 20 27.74 0.53 10.54
CA THR A 20 26.63 -0.30 10.99
C THR A 20 25.33 0.01 10.25
N VAL A 21 24.98 1.29 10.09
CA VAL A 21 23.78 1.71 9.36
C VAL A 21 23.87 1.31 7.88
N CYS A 22 25.01 1.53 7.22
CA CYS A 22 25.20 1.10 5.84
C CYS A 22 25.21 -0.43 5.71
N ALA A 23 25.74 -1.16 6.69
CA ALA A 23 25.68 -2.61 6.71
C ALA A 23 24.25 -3.12 6.81
N ASP A 24 23.43 -2.53 7.69
CA ASP A 24 22.03 -2.90 7.86
C ASP A 24 21.21 -2.52 6.61
N LEU A 25 21.31 -1.27 6.15
CA LEU A 25 20.49 -0.74 5.04
C LEU A 25 20.86 -1.26 3.65
N LEU A 26 22.13 -1.63 3.41
CA LEU A 26 22.61 -1.98 2.06
C LEU A 26 23.20 -3.38 2.00
N VAL A 27 24.22 -3.66 2.82
CA VAL A 27 24.98 -4.93 2.72
C VAL A 27 24.10 -6.11 3.05
N ARG A 28 23.30 -6.01 4.11
CA ARG A 28 22.48 -7.11 4.58
C ARG A 28 21.37 -7.47 3.57
N PRO A 29 20.56 -6.52 3.04
CA PRO A 29 19.65 -6.81 1.93
C PRO A 29 20.35 -7.47 0.74
N CYS A 30 21.56 -7.03 0.38
CA CYS A 30 22.34 -7.67 -0.68
C CYS A 30 22.74 -9.11 -0.34
N LEU A 31 23.17 -9.39 0.89
CA LEU A 31 23.50 -10.74 1.32
C LEU A 31 22.26 -11.64 1.39
N ASP A 32 21.14 -11.12 1.89
CA ASP A 32 19.86 -11.84 1.93
C ASP A 32 19.40 -12.16 0.49
N MET A 33 19.56 -11.23 -0.46
CA MET A 33 19.30 -11.47 -1.88
C MET A 33 20.20 -12.55 -2.48
N LEU A 34 21.51 -12.52 -2.17
CA LEU A 34 22.48 -13.50 -2.65
C LEU A 34 22.28 -14.89 -2.05
N HIS A 35 21.81 -14.99 -0.81
CA HIS A 35 21.67 -16.25 -0.08
C HIS A 35 20.27 -16.88 -0.20
N GLY A 36 19.22 -16.09 -0.46
CA GLY A 36 17.82 -16.56 -0.34
C GLY A 36 16.88 -16.23 -1.49
N SER A 37 17.28 -15.40 -2.46
CA SER A 37 16.34 -14.80 -3.42
C SER A 37 16.61 -15.13 -4.90
N LEU A 38 17.60 -15.96 -5.21
CA LEU A 38 17.78 -16.45 -6.58
C LEU A 38 16.83 -17.63 -6.82
N PRO A 39 16.00 -17.61 -7.89
CA PRO A 39 15.28 -18.79 -8.33
C PRO A 39 16.27 -19.96 -8.48
N PRO A 40 15.90 -21.21 -8.15
CA PRO A 40 16.79 -22.36 -8.25
C PRO A 40 17.42 -22.52 -9.66
N GLU A 41 16.75 -21.99 -10.69
CA GLU A 41 17.18 -21.93 -12.08
C GLU A 41 18.47 -21.11 -12.31
N TYR A 42 18.85 -20.19 -11.41
CA TYR A 42 20.05 -19.34 -11.53
C TYR A 42 21.15 -19.69 -10.52
N SER A 43 20.99 -20.79 -9.77
CA SER A 43 21.89 -21.15 -8.66
C SER A 43 23.24 -21.75 -9.09
N SER A 44 23.45 -22.03 -10.38
CA SER A 44 24.63 -22.80 -10.85
C SER A 44 25.51 -22.16 -11.91
N GLU A 45 25.17 -20.98 -12.45
CA GLU A 45 26.04 -20.30 -13.40
C GLU A 45 26.49 -18.94 -12.84
N THR A 46 27.80 -18.81 -12.67
CA THR A 46 28.46 -17.53 -12.43
C THR A 46 28.15 -16.61 -13.61
N VAL A 47 27.12 -15.77 -13.48
CA VAL A 47 26.89 -14.67 -14.42
C VAL A 47 28.14 -13.79 -14.34
N SER A 48 28.96 -13.87 -15.38
CA SER A 48 30.14 -13.03 -15.51
C SER A 48 29.66 -11.61 -15.76
N VAL A 49 29.56 -10.83 -14.69
CA VAL A 49 29.36 -9.37 -14.73
C VAL A 49 30.64 -8.74 -15.30
N SER A 50 30.91 -8.98 -16.57
CA SER A 50 32.10 -8.51 -17.28
C SER A 50 31.70 -7.95 -18.64
N SER A 51 30.81 -6.97 -18.64
CA SER A 51 30.68 -5.99 -19.72
C SER A 51 29.69 -4.91 -19.28
N LEU A 52 30.22 -3.74 -18.97
CA LEU A 52 29.50 -2.46 -18.85
C LEU A 52 29.00 -1.99 -20.24
N ASP A 53 28.48 -2.91 -21.05
CA ASP A 53 27.92 -2.62 -22.35
C ASP A 53 26.42 -2.43 -22.19
N TYR A 54 25.97 -1.21 -22.49
CA TYR A 54 24.65 -0.65 -22.21
C TYR A 54 23.52 -1.22 -23.10
N ASN A 55 23.47 -2.55 -23.27
CA ASN A 55 22.35 -3.24 -23.93
C ASN A 55 21.83 -4.33 -22.97
N PHE A 56 20.80 -3.99 -22.19
CA PHE A 56 20.09 -4.96 -21.35
C PHE A 56 19.45 -6.03 -22.25
N SER A 57 19.86 -7.29 -22.08
CA SER A 57 19.16 -8.41 -22.70
C SER A 57 17.85 -8.69 -21.94
N GLU A 58 16.86 -9.35 -22.58
CA GLU A 58 15.63 -9.76 -21.89
C GLU A 58 15.90 -10.68 -20.69
N GLU A 59 17.02 -11.42 -20.70
CA GLU A 59 17.45 -12.27 -19.58
C GLU A 59 17.98 -11.44 -18.41
N ASP A 60 18.75 -10.39 -18.67
CA ASP A 60 19.22 -9.45 -17.65
C ASP A 60 18.07 -8.68 -17.00
N GLU A 61 17.06 -8.28 -17.78
CA GLU A 61 15.86 -7.62 -17.26
C GLU A 61 15.06 -8.54 -16.34
N ARG A 62 14.86 -9.81 -16.74
CA ARG A 62 14.18 -10.82 -15.90
C ARG A 62 14.94 -11.09 -14.62
N PHE A 63 16.27 -11.17 -14.70
CA PHE A 63 17.14 -11.36 -13.55
C PHE A 63 17.05 -10.17 -12.58
N VAL A 64 17.20 -8.94 -13.07
CA VAL A 64 17.08 -7.73 -12.23
C VAL A 64 15.67 -7.62 -11.63
N THR A 65 14.63 -7.91 -12.40
CA THR A 65 13.24 -7.91 -11.91
C THR A 65 13.04 -8.93 -10.79
N ALA A 66 13.53 -10.15 -10.98
CA ALA A 66 13.46 -11.20 -9.96
C ALA A 66 14.26 -10.82 -8.69
N MET A 67 15.40 -10.15 -8.82
CA MET A 67 16.16 -9.65 -7.67
C MET A 67 15.39 -8.56 -6.91
N VAL A 68 14.79 -7.61 -7.62
CA VAL A 68 14.01 -6.51 -7.04
C VAL A 68 12.76 -7.03 -6.32
N ASP A 69 12.03 -7.98 -6.93
CA ASP A 69 10.80 -8.56 -6.37
C ASP A 69 11.04 -9.39 -5.10
N ASN A 70 12.23 -9.98 -4.99
CA ASN A 70 12.64 -10.80 -3.86
C ASN A 70 13.61 -10.06 -2.92
N ALA A 71 13.81 -8.76 -3.12
CA ALA A 71 14.60 -7.93 -2.22
C ALA A 71 13.89 -7.76 -0.88
N ILE A 72 14.59 -8.06 0.21
CA ILE A 72 14.10 -7.91 1.57
C ILE A 72 14.65 -6.61 2.16
N VAL A 73 13.76 -5.75 2.64
CA VAL A 73 14.05 -4.47 3.28
C VAL A 73 13.54 -4.41 4.71
N HIS A 74 13.87 -3.31 5.39
CA HIS A 74 13.52 -3.09 6.78
C HIS A 74 12.01 -2.88 6.92
N PRO A 75 11.38 -3.41 7.98
CA PRO A 75 10.00 -3.08 8.26
C PRO A 75 9.86 -1.60 8.59
N GLU A 76 8.87 -0.96 7.98
CA GLU A 76 8.54 0.45 8.21
C GLU A 76 7.30 0.58 9.09
N ILE A 77 7.34 1.52 10.03
CA ILE A 77 6.20 1.94 10.84
C ILE A 77 6.07 3.47 10.85
N MET A 78 4.85 3.98 10.94
CA MET A 78 4.62 5.41 11.18
C MET A 78 4.69 5.71 12.67
N ALA A 79 5.48 6.72 13.04
CA ALA A 79 5.63 7.15 14.41
C ALA A 79 5.48 8.67 14.53
N VAL A 80 4.86 9.09 15.64
CA VAL A 80 4.60 10.49 15.96
C VAL A 80 5.79 11.06 16.71
N LEU A 81 6.17 12.29 16.35
CA LEU A 81 7.23 13.03 17.01
C LEU A 81 6.70 13.62 18.33
N PRO A 82 7.27 13.27 19.50
CA PRO A 82 6.86 13.85 20.77
C PRO A 82 7.46 15.23 21.01
N LYS A 83 8.54 15.58 20.29
CA LYS A 83 9.29 16.84 20.44
C LYS A 83 9.77 17.32 19.09
N ASP A 84 9.93 18.64 18.97
CA ASP A 84 10.49 19.27 17.78
C ASP A 84 11.92 18.79 17.52
N LEU A 85 12.22 18.48 16.26
CA LEU A 85 13.57 18.15 15.78
C LEU A 85 14.01 19.17 14.73
N LYS A 86 15.27 19.60 14.81
CA LYS A 86 15.88 20.45 13.79
C LYS A 86 16.26 19.59 12.59
N LEU A 87 15.85 19.99 11.40
CA LEU A 87 16.20 19.30 10.17
C LEU A 87 17.62 19.67 9.72
N ASP A 88 18.33 18.71 9.14
CA ASP A 88 19.60 18.95 8.47
C ASP A 88 19.39 19.78 7.19
N LYS A 89 20.26 20.77 6.96
CA LYS A 89 20.13 21.71 5.83
C LYS A 89 20.64 21.14 4.52
N GLU A 90 21.61 20.24 4.60
CA GLU A 90 22.35 19.74 3.44
C GLU A 90 21.69 18.51 2.86
N ARG A 91 21.11 17.62 3.71
CA ARG A 91 20.63 16.30 3.27
C ARG A 91 19.41 15.83 4.07
N PRO A 92 18.59 14.90 3.53
CA PRO A 92 17.67 14.10 4.33
C PRO A 92 18.42 13.34 5.43
N GLU A 93 17.82 13.20 6.61
CA GLU A 93 18.48 12.67 7.80
C GLU A 93 17.82 11.36 8.27
N TYR A 94 18.65 10.34 8.53
CA TYR A 94 18.25 9.17 9.32
C TYR A 94 18.53 9.43 10.80
N HIS A 95 17.47 9.72 11.56
CA HIS A 95 17.56 10.08 12.96
C HIS A 95 17.30 8.86 13.85
N ARG A 96 18.21 8.53 14.77
CA ARG A 96 18.09 7.33 15.61
C ARG A 96 17.08 7.53 16.73
N VAL A 97 16.10 6.64 16.81
CA VAL A 97 14.97 6.75 17.75
C VAL A 97 14.70 5.46 18.53
N LYS A 98 14.20 5.63 19.76
CA LYS A 98 13.49 4.60 20.53
C LYS A 98 12.01 4.70 20.26
N LEU A 99 11.37 3.56 20.06
CA LEU A 99 9.95 3.50 19.77
C LEU A 99 9.18 3.16 21.04
N LYS A 100 8.24 4.03 21.41
CA LYS A 100 7.33 3.78 22.52
C LYS A 100 5.94 3.51 22.00
N TYR A 101 5.39 2.37 22.37
CA TYR A 101 4.02 2.00 22.02
C TYR A 101 3.02 2.70 22.96
N ILE A 102 1.97 3.29 22.38
CA ILE A 102 0.84 3.88 23.10
C ILE A 102 -0.42 3.12 22.73
N ALA A 103 -0.99 2.42 23.71
CA ALA A 103 -2.32 1.82 23.59
C ALA A 103 -3.38 2.91 23.82
N GLU A 104 -4.17 3.23 22.80
CA GLU A 104 -5.39 4.02 23.01
C GLU A 104 -6.46 3.17 23.71
N GLN A 105 -7.10 3.75 24.73
CA GLN A 105 -8.23 3.15 25.42
C GLN A 105 -9.48 3.40 24.55
N ARG A 106 -10.13 2.31 24.11
CA ARG A 106 -11.26 2.22 23.14
C ARG A 106 -10.87 2.36 21.65
N GLY A 107 -10.54 1.22 21.03
CA GLY A 107 -10.78 0.97 19.59
C GLY A 107 -10.01 1.81 18.56
N GLY A 108 -9.16 2.75 18.98
CA GLY A 108 -8.33 3.58 18.12
C GLY A 108 -7.06 2.88 17.61
N LYS A 109 -6.57 3.33 16.45
CA LYS A 109 -5.36 2.82 15.77
C LYS A 109 -4.15 2.83 16.73
N HIS A 110 -3.37 1.75 16.73
CA HIS A 110 -2.09 1.69 17.46
C HIS A 110 -1.16 2.86 17.09
N LYS A 111 -0.71 3.63 18.09
CA LYS A 111 0.16 4.80 17.87
C LYS A 111 1.55 4.55 18.46
N TYR A 112 2.58 4.80 17.66
CA TYR A 112 3.97 4.78 18.12
C TYR A 112 4.50 6.20 18.29
N GLU A 113 5.27 6.44 19.34
CA GLU A 113 6.06 7.65 19.51
C GLU A 113 7.53 7.38 19.25
N ALA A 114 8.18 8.27 18.49
CA ALA A 114 9.60 8.18 18.18
C ALA A 114 10.41 9.14 19.07
N TRP A 115 11.09 8.59 20.08
CA TRP A 115 11.94 9.34 21.00
C TRP A 115 13.39 9.34 20.52
N SER A 116 13.96 10.52 20.26
CA SER A 116 15.37 10.62 19.91
C SER A 116 16.27 9.99 20.97
N THR A 117 17.23 9.18 20.55
CA THR A 117 18.28 8.58 21.40
C THR A 117 19.31 9.61 21.90
N GLY A 118 19.13 10.88 21.59
CA GLY A 118 20.02 11.97 21.98
C GLY A 118 21.09 12.23 20.93
N VAL A 119 22.36 11.93 21.24
CA VAL A 119 23.48 12.45 20.43
C VAL A 119 23.62 11.74 19.09
N GLN A 120 23.21 12.42 18.02
CA GLN A 120 23.23 11.93 16.64
C GLN A 120 24.63 11.94 15.97
N ARG A 121 25.71 11.64 16.69
CA ARG A 121 27.08 11.60 16.12
C ARG A 121 27.47 10.20 15.65
N SER A 122 27.98 10.10 14.43
CA SER A 122 28.37 8.81 13.81
C SER A 122 29.58 8.12 14.45
N SER A 123 30.35 8.83 15.27
CA SER A 123 31.44 8.27 16.07
C SER A 123 30.97 7.64 17.39
N ARG A 124 29.70 7.83 17.79
CA ARG A 124 29.18 7.38 19.09
C ARG A 124 28.27 6.17 18.94
N LEU A 125 28.87 4.97 18.98
CA LEU A 125 28.18 3.69 18.84
C LEU A 125 27.03 3.49 19.85
N MET A 126 27.16 4.00 21.07
CA MET A 126 26.11 3.90 22.11
C MET A 126 24.78 4.52 21.69
N SER A 127 24.79 5.55 20.84
CA SER A 127 23.54 6.14 20.31
C SER A 127 22.79 5.20 19.35
N CYS A 128 23.47 4.20 18.80
CA CYS A 128 22.91 3.21 17.88
C CYS A 128 22.50 1.92 18.60
N CYS A 129 23.23 1.52 19.65
CA CYS A 129 22.93 0.33 20.45
C CYS A 129 21.53 0.39 21.09
N ASP A 130 21.10 1.60 21.43
CA ASP A 130 19.83 1.88 22.09
C ASP A 130 18.71 2.23 21.10
N ALA A 131 18.96 2.30 19.80
CA ALA A 131 17.95 2.69 18.82
C ALA A 131 17.10 1.48 18.41
N ASP A 132 15.77 1.63 18.44
CA ASP A 132 14.83 0.65 17.86
C ASP A 132 14.69 0.85 16.34
N GLY A 133 15.01 2.04 15.84
CA GLY A 133 14.97 2.32 14.40
C GLY A 133 15.56 3.66 13.98
N LEU A 134 15.48 3.89 12.66
CA LEU A 134 15.92 5.10 11.97
C LEU A 134 14.69 5.85 11.44
N LEU A 135 14.37 6.97 12.09
CA LEU A 135 13.35 7.91 11.64
C LEU A 135 13.84 8.65 10.40
N CYS A 136 13.05 8.64 9.33
CA CYS A 136 13.40 9.28 8.07
C CYS A 136 12.86 10.72 8.05
N LEU A 137 13.77 11.69 8.19
CA LEU A 137 13.43 13.11 8.18
C LEU A 137 13.76 13.75 6.82
N PRO A 138 12.88 14.63 6.30
CA PRO A 138 13.14 15.35 5.06
C PRO A 138 14.28 16.37 5.26
N GLN A 139 14.88 16.79 4.15
CA GLN A 139 15.85 17.89 4.16
C GLN A 139 15.17 19.19 4.61
N GLY A 140 15.83 19.91 5.51
CA GLY A 140 15.44 21.24 5.94
C GLY A 140 15.71 22.27 4.84
N LYS A 141 14.64 22.88 4.31
CA LYS A 141 14.75 23.94 3.30
C LYS A 141 14.54 25.32 3.93
N PRO A 142 15.47 26.27 3.73
CA PRO A 142 15.30 27.64 4.21
C PRO A 142 14.05 28.27 3.59
N GLY A 143 13.10 28.70 4.42
CA GLY A 143 11.85 29.34 3.98
C GLY A 143 10.63 28.43 3.86
N GLU A 144 10.80 27.10 3.86
CA GLU A 144 9.68 26.15 3.86
C GLU A 144 9.53 25.48 5.24
N LYS A 145 10.48 24.61 5.59
CA LYS A 145 10.42 23.80 6.80
C LYS A 145 11.82 23.52 7.31
N MET A 146 12.15 24.07 8.47
CA MET A 146 13.47 23.94 9.12
C MET A 146 13.44 23.08 10.38
N LYS A 147 12.24 22.71 10.84
CA LYS A 147 12.01 21.86 11.99
C LYS A 147 10.86 20.90 11.68
N ALA A 148 11.01 19.66 12.09
CA ALA A 148 9.90 18.74 12.26
C ALA A 148 9.23 19.07 13.61
N LEU A 149 7.92 19.28 13.61
CA LEU A 149 7.18 19.73 14.78
C LEU A 149 6.67 18.54 15.60
N ALA A 150 6.52 18.74 16.91
CA ALA A 150 5.84 17.78 17.77
C ALA A 150 4.40 17.54 17.29
N GLY A 151 3.99 16.27 17.22
CA GLY A 151 2.70 15.83 16.71
C GLY A 151 2.70 15.37 15.25
N GLU A 152 3.75 15.70 14.48
CA GLU A 152 3.91 15.23 13.10
C GLU A 152 4.31 13.75 13.06
N GLN A 153 3.96 13.06 11.96
CA GLN A 153 4.27 11.65 11.78
C GLN A 153 5.31 11.46 10.69
N TYR A 154 6.27 10.59 10.94
CA TYR A 154 7.33 10.24 9.99
C TYR A 154 7.57 8.73 9.98
N PRO A 155 8.00 8.17 8.84
CA PRO A 155 8.32 6.75 8.75
C PRO A 155 9.61 6.43 9.52
N VAL A 156 9.58 5.32 10.25
CA VAL A 156 10.72 4.75 10.97
C VAL A 156 11.05 3.39 10.36
N LEU A 157 12.30 3.25 9.91
CA LEU A 157 12.89 1.98 9.53
C LEU A 157 13.26 1.24 10.80
N VAL A 158 12.54 0.16 11.12
CA VAL A 158 12.81 -0.65 12.30
C VAL A 158 14.07 -1.47 12.04
N THR A 159 15.12 -1.16 12.79
CA THR A 159 16.44 -1.81 12.64
C THR A 159 16.52 -3.02 13.54
N ARG A 160 17.23 -4.07 13.11
CA ARG A 160 17.47 -5.26 13.96
C ARG A 160 18.55 -5.04 15.03
N ILE A 161 19.03 -3.81 15.17
CA ILE A 161 20.22 -3.43 15.94
C ILE A 161 19.91 -3.35 17.46
N GLY A 162 18.64 -3.21 17.86
CA GLY A 162 18.19 -3.13 19.26
C GLY A 162 17.40 -4.37 19.73
N GLY A 163 17.84 -4.97 20.84
CA GLY A 163 17.41 -6.30 21.34
C GLY A 163 15.99 -6.46 21.89
N THR A 164 15.10 -5.48 21.74
CA THR A 164 13.71 -5.53 22.29
C THR A 164 12.65 -5.91 21.26
N MET A 165 12.93 -5.76 19.96
CA MET A 165 11.96 -5.98 18.88
C MET A 165 12.38 -7.10 17.91
N ALA A 166 13.16 -8.07 18.41
CA ALA A 166 13.60 -9.25 17.66
C ALA A 166 12.44 -10.11 17.10
N GLY A 167 11.20 -9.89 17.55
CA GLY A 167 9.99 -10.54 17.03
C GLY A 167 9.39 -9.93 15.76
N LEU A 168 9.75 -8.69 15.38
CA LEU A 168 9.30 -8.03 14.13
C LEU A 168 10.29 -8.26 12.96
N THR A 169 11.13 -9.28 13.06
CA THR A 169 12.34 -9.42 12.23
C THR A 169 12.15 -10.12 10.90
N SER A 170 10.96 -10.56 10.51
CA SER A 170 10.75 -10.95 9.11
C SER A 170 10.81 -9.68 8.27
N GLY A 171 11.87 -9.50 7.49
CA GLY A 171 12.01 -8.29 6.67
C GLY A 171 10.84 -8.17 5.69
N LYS A 172 10.50 -6.95 5.27
CA LYS A 172 9.43 -6.70 4.29
C LYS A 172 9.98 -6.86 2.88
N LYS A 173 9.18 -7.31 1.91
CA LYS A 173 9.58 -7.22 0.50
C LYS A 173 9.69 -5.76 0.09
N LEU A 174 10.62 -5.42 -0.80
CA LEU A 174 10.82 -4.06 -1.30
C LEU A 174 9.54 -3.46 -1.90
N LEU A 175 8.74 -4.28 -2.61
CA LEU A 175 7.44 -3.89 -3.18
C LEU A 175 6.40 -3.49 -2.11
N ASP A 176 6.56 -4.00 -0.88
CA ASP A 176 5.68 -3.74 0.26
C ASP A 176 6.19 -2.58 1.14
N SER A 177 7.32 -1.94 0.78
CA SER A 177 7.85 -0.74 1.45
C SER A 177 6.93 0.45 1.20
N MET A 178 6.73 1.32 2.21
CA MET A 178 5.94 2.54 2.06
C MET A 178 6.56 3.51 1.05
N HIS A 179 7.87 3.44 0.80
CA HIS A 179 8.58 4.30 -0.15
C HIS A 179 8.38 3.91 -1.61
N VAL A 180 8.23 2.61 -1.91
CA VAL A 180 8.00 2.09 -3.27
C VAL A 180 6.51 1.93 -3.55
N SER A 181 5.77 1.51 -2.53
CA SER A 181 4.34 1.21 -2.57
C SER A 181 3.47 2.48 -2.45
N ALA A 182 3.91 3.61 -3.00
CA ALA A 182 3.11 4.83 -3.11
C ALA A 182 2.27 4.84 -4.41
N LYS A 183 1.81 3.68 -4.88
CA LYS A 183 0.82 3.64 -5.96
C LYS A 183 -0.54 3.98 -5.36
N MET A 184 -0.87 5.27 -5.44
CA MET A 184 -2.18 5.80 -5.06
C MET A 184 -3.25 5.09 -5.89
N VAL A 185 -4.10 4.32 -5.22
CA VAL A 185 -5.18 3.57 -5.89
C VAL A 185 -6.25 4.56 -6.31
N LYS A 186 -6.54 4.62 -7.61
CA LYS A 186 -7.60 5.48 -8.15
C LYS A 186 -8.94 4.79 -7.96
N VAL A 187 -9.85 5.42 -7.22
CA VAL A 187 -11.16 4.87 -6.89
C VAL A 187 -12.25 5.64 -7.64
N SER A 188 -13.21 4.94 -8.23
CA SER A 188 -14.47 5.52 -8.71
C SER A 188 -15.64 5.01 -7.90
N LEU A 189 -16.53 5.91 -7.53
CA LEU A 189 -17.75 5.62 -6.79
C LEU A 189 -18.95 5.57 -7.74
N VAL A 190 -19.74 4.50 -7.65
CA VAL A 190 -21.00 4.36 -8.37
C VAL A 190 -22.14 4.18 -7.37
N GLN A 191 -23.02 5.18 -7.26
CA GLN A 191 -24.17 5.09 -6.36
C GLN A 191 -25.40 4.57 -7.12
N VAL A 192 -26.06 3.55 -6.57
CA VAL A 192 -27.28 2.96 -7.12
C VAL A 192 -28.43 3.18 -6.14
N SER A 193 -29.45 3.92 -6.57
CA SER A 193 -30.65 4.19 -5.76
C SER A 193 -31.93 4.01 -6.57
N GLU A 194 -33.05 3.71 -5.90
CA GLU A 194 -34.37 3.63 -6.51
C GLU A 194 -34.90 5.03 -6.89
N ASP A 195 -34.43 6.08 -6.22
CA ASP A 195 -34.78 7.48 -6.44
C ASP A 195 -33.75 8.23 -7.31
N ILE A 196 -34.18 9.37 -7.87
CA ILE A 196 -33.30 10.28 -8.60
C ILE A 196 -32.39 10.97 -7.60
N ILE A 197 -31.12 10.57 -7.56
CA ILE A 197 -30.10 11.19 -6.72
C ILE A 197 -29.71 12.55 -7.35
N PRO A 198 -29.82 13.67 -6.63
CA PRO A 198 -29.34 14.94 -7.13
C PRO A 198 -27.81 14.92 -7.24
N PRO A 199 -27.22 15.47 -8.32
CA PRO A 199 -25.77 15.44 -8.54
C PRO A 199 -24.95 16.18 -7.46
N SER A 200 -25.61 16.98 -6.61
CA SER A 200 -25.01 17.76 -5.52
C SER A 200 -24.77 17.00 -4.22
N ASP A 201 -25.19 15.74 -4.09
CA ASP A 201 -25.07 14.98 -2.83
C ASP A 201 -23.65 14.42 -2.63
N THR A 202 -22.73 15.16 -2.00
CA THR A 202 -21.34 14.73 -1.75
C THR A 202 -21.17 13.83 -0.53
N SER A 203 -22.24 13.53 0.21
CA SER A 203 -22.18 12.83 1.50
C SER A 203 -21.52 11.45 1.43
N LEU A 204 -21.80 10.69 0.38
CA LEU A 204 -21.26 9.34 0.19
C LEU A 204 -19.76 9.38 -0.16
N GLU A 205 -19.34 10.39 -0.93
CA GLU A 205 -17.94 10.57 -1.32
C GLU A 205 -17.09 10.88 -0.09
N GLU A 206 -17.53 11.83 0.74
CA GLU A 206 -16.84 12.19 1.98
C GLU A 206 -16.76 10.99 2.94
N ARG A 207 -17.84 10.19 3.05
CA ARG A 207 -17.84 8.95 3.84
C ARG A 207 -16.82 7.95 3.33
N VAL A 208 -16.81 7.69 2.02
CA VAL A 208 -15.89 6.71 1.41
C VAL A 208 -14.44 7.20 1.44
N GLU A 209 -14.18 8.49 1.19
CA GLU A 209 -12.85 9.09 1.33
C GLU A 209 -12.35 9.03 2.78
N HIS A 210 -13.20 9.29 3.76
CA HIS A 210 -12.82 9.15 5.17
C HIS A 210 -12.52 7.68 5.55
N LEU A 211 -13.25 6.72 4.96
CA LEU A 211 -13.04 5.29 5.20
C LEU A 211 -11.76 4.75 4.53
N LEU A 212 -11.45 5.26 3.34
CA LEU A 212 -10.31 4.91 2.50
C LEU A 212 -9.19 5.93 2.69
N ASP A 213 -8.30 5.66 3.64
CA ASP A 213 -7.13 6.47 4.04
C ASP A 213 -6.55 7.34 2.89
N TYR A 214 -6.64 8.67 3.01
CA TYR A 214 -6.30 9.68 1.99
C TYR A 214 -4.90 9.49 1.38
N ASP A 215 -3.97 8.92 2.13
CA ASP A 215 -2.59 8.68 1.70
C ASP A 215 -2.44 7.50 0.73
N THR A 216 -3.45 6.64 0.63
CA THR A 216 -3.38 5.37 -0.13
C THR A 216 -4.42 5.25 -1.24
N HIS A 217 -5.56 5.91 -1.08
CA HIS A 217 -6.67 5.88 -2.03
C HIS A 217 -7.10 7.30 -2.37
N ARG A 218 -7.40 7.57 -3.65
CA ARG A 218 -7.97 8.83 -4.08
C ARG A 218 -9.21 8.57 -4.89
N VAL A 219 -10.33 9.18 -4.51
CA VAL A 219 -11.56 9.13 -5.29
C VAL A 219 -11.45 10.14 -6.44
N ILE A 220 -11.63 9.68 -7.68
CA ILE A 220 -11.37 10.48 -8.91
C ILE A 220 -12.62 10.62 -9.78
N GLY A 221 -13.68 9.85 -9.52
CA GLY A 221 -14.90 9.91 -10.31
C GLY A 221 -16.13 9.46 -9.53
N LYS A 222 -17.22 10.18 -9.80
CA LYS A 222 -18.57 9.89 -9.31
C LYS A 222 -19.47 9.55 -10.46
N SER A 223 -20.29 8.54 -10.29
CA SER A 223 -21.42 8.29 -11.18
C SER A 223 -22.61 7.82 -10.35
N ALA A 224 -23.81 8.22 -10.74
CA ALA A 224 -25.03 7.77 -10.10
C ALA A 224 -25.94 7.14 -11.17
N CYS A 225 -26.61 6.06 -10.83
CA CYS A 225 -27.59 5.44 -11.70
C CYS A 225 -28.83 4.99 -10.93
N THR A 226 -29.99 5.09 -11.58
CA THR A 226 -31.28 4.70 -10.98
C THR A 226 -31.61 3.23 -11.26
N VAL A 227 -32.21 2.55 -10.27
CA VAL A 227 -32.58 1.13 -10.35
C VAL A 227 -33.47 0.81 -11.57
N LYS A 228 -34.39 1.72 -11.94
CA LYS A 228 -35.39 1.55 -13.02
C LYS A 228 -34.82 1.48 -14.46
N GLY A 229 -33.49 1.40 -14.63
CA GLY A 229 -32.81 1.24 -15.93
C GLY A 229 -31.39 0.66 -15.81
N VAL A 230 -31.14 -0.17 -14.78
CA VAL A 230 -29.80 -0.58 -14.31
C VAL A 230 -28.95 -1.27 -15.35
N VAL A 231 -29.51 -2.17 -16.16
CA VAL A 231 -28.66 -3.16 -16.85
C VAL A 231 -27.72 -2.53 -17.90
N PRO A 232 -28.16 -1.65 -18.83
CA PRO A 232 -27.24 -1.05 -19.79
C PRO A 232 -26.40 0.09 -19.19
N SER A 233 -27.00 0.85 -18.29
CA SER A 233 -26.39 2.06 -17.72
C SER A 233 -25.30 1.72 -16.70
N LEU A 234 -25.53 0.76 -15.80
CA LEU A 234 -24.55 0.37 -14.79
C LEU A 234 -23.33 -0.30 -15.43
N VAL A 235 -23.55 -1.18 -16.40
CA VAL A 235 -22.47 -1.86 -17.13
C VAL A 235 -21.59 -0.87 -17.88
N SER A 236 -22.20 0.08 -18.59
CA SER A 236 -21.44 1.12 -19.32
C SER A 236 -20.70 2.07 -18.37
N ILE A 237 -21.33 2.46 -17.26
CA ILE A 237 -20.69 3.28 -16.22
C ILE A 237 -19.47 2.56 -15.64
N CYS A 238 -19.62 1.32 -15.15
CA CYS A 238 -18.52 0.57 -14.54
C CYS A 238 -17.37 0.31 -15.53
N THR A 239 -17.67 0.05 -16.80
CA THR A 239 -16.64 -0.25 -17.81
C THR A 239 -15.91 1.02 -18.30
N SER A 240 -16.59 2.17 -18.34
CA SER A 240 -16.03 3.44 -18.83
C SER A 240 -15.10 4.17 -17.85
N GLN A 241 -15.12 3.81 -16.55
CA GLN A 241 -14.24 4.43 -15.55
C GLN A 241 -12.76 4.10 -15.81
N LYS A 242 -11.89 5.11 -15.76
CA LYS A 242 -10.42 4.95 -15.85
C LYS A 242 -9.78 4.85 -14.46
N THR A 243 -10.29 3.96 -13.63
CA THR A 243 -9.89 3.77 -12.22
C THR A 243 -9.42 2.34 -11.97
N ASP A 244 -8.67 2.14 -10.88
CA ASP A 244 -8.13 0.83 -10.49
C ASP A 244 -9.17 0.02 -9.66
N LEU A 245 -10.02 0.75 -8.91
CA LEU A 245 -11.06 0.22 -8.05
C LEU A 245 -12.40 0.92 -8.32
N VAL A 246 -13.45 0.13 -8.57
CA VAL A 246 -14.83 0.59 -8.73
C VAL A 246 -15.65 0.12 -7.53
N ILE A 247 -16.14 1.07 -6.73
CA ILE A 247 -17.02 0.79 -5.59
C ILE A 247 -18.44 1.13 -5.99
N VAL A 248 -19.29 0.12 -6.09
CA VAL A 248 -20.73 0.24 -6.30
C VAL A 248 -21.41 0.19 -4.94
N VAL A 249 -22.12 1.27 -4.60
CA VAL A 249 -22.87 1.37 -3.34
C VAL A 249 -24.36 1.37 -3.66
N CYS A 250 -25.07 0.37 -3.12
CA CYS A 250 -26.49 0.18 -3.35
C CYS A 250 -27.30 0.65 -2.15
N GLY A 251 -28.22 1.57 -2.39
CA GLY A 251 -29.15 2.06 -1.38
C GLY A 251 -29.44 3.54 -1.56
N SER A 252 -30.60 3.93 -1.06
CA SER A 252 -31.00 5.31 -0.95
C SER A 252 -30.43 5.92 0.34
N GLY A 253 -30.36 7.26 0.42
CA GLY A 253 -29.80 7.95 1.59
C GLY A 253 -30.61 7.73 2.88
N ASP A 254 -30.06 8.19 4.01
CA ASP A 254 -30.51 7.96 5.40
C ASP A 254 -32.02 8.14 5.70
N THR A 255 -32.79 8.77 4.81
CA THR A 255 -34.20 9.15 5.03
C THR A 255 -35.23 8.25 4.34
N THR A 256 -34.81 7.22 3.61
CA THR A 256 -35.70 6.38 2.78
C THR A 256 -35.54 4.90 3.11
N PRO A 257 -36.59 4.08 2.98
CA PRO A 257 -36.51 2.66 3.31
C PRO A 257 -35.43 1.97 2.46
N SER A 258 -34.65 1.09 3.11
CA SER A 258 -33.58 0.30 2.49
C SER A 258 -34.02 -0.29 1.15
N PRO A 259 -33.12 -0.37 0.15
CA PRO A 259 -33.45 -0.89 -1.18
C PRO A 259 -34.11 -2.27 -1.09
N THR A 260 -35.15 -2.48 -1.89
CA THR A 260 -35.89 -3.75 -1.89
C THR A 260 -34.97 -4.93 -2.23
N PHE A 261 -35.26 -6.12 -1.70
CA PHE A 261 -34.51 -7.33 -2.06
C PHE A 261 -34.43 -7.54 -3.59
N VAL A 262 -35.47 -7.12 -4.31
CA VAL A 262 -35.55 -7.18 -5.77
C VAL A 262 -34.51 -6.27 -6.43
N SER A 263 -34.38 -5.02 -6.00
CA SER A 263 -33.39 -4.09 -6.57
C SER A 263 -31.95 -4.54 -6.31
N ASN A 264 -31.68 -5.11 -5.12
CA ASN A 264 -30.38 -5.69 -4.81
C ASN A 264 -30.03 -6.88 -5.72
N LEU A 265 -31.02 -7.73 -6.03
CA LEU A 265 -30.85 -8.87 -6.92
C LEU A 265 -30.63 -8.45 -8.38
N GLU A 266 -31.33 -7.40 -8.84
CA GLU A 266 -31.14 -6.83 -10.17
C GLU A 266 -29.73 -6.28 -10.36
N VAL A 267 -29.22 -5.52 -9.39
CA VAL A 267 -27.85 -4.99 -9.44
C VAL A 267 -26.83 -6.12 -9.44
N SER A 268 -26.99 -7.11 -8.57
CA SER A 268 -26.09 -8.25 -8.49
C SER A 268 -26.10 -9.05 -9.79
N SER A 269 -27.28 -9.25 -10.39
CA SER A 269 -27.43 -9.91 -11.70
C SER A 269 -26.73 -9.15 -12.82
N ALA A 270 -26.80 -7.81 -12.82
CA ALA A 270 -26.15 -6.97 -13.82
C ALA A 270 -24.62 -6.93 -13.69
N LEU A 271 -24.08 -7.03 -12.47
CA LEU A 271 -22.64 -6.95 -12.21
C LEU A 271 -21.91 -8.28 -12.39
N ARG A 272 -22.59 -9.43 -12.17
CA ARG A 272 -21.97 -10.77 -12.30
C ARG A 272 -21.24 -11.00 -13.63
N PRO A 273 -21.80 -10.64 -14.81
CA PRO A 273 -21.12 -10.83 -16.09
C PRO A 273 -19.85 -9.98 -16.24
N LEU A 274 -19.71 -8.89 -15.48
CA LEU A 274 -18.53 -8.02 -15.53
C LEU A 274 -17.35 -8.60 -14.77
N ILE A 275 -17.61 -9.47 -13.78
CA ILE A 275 -16.58 -10.05 -12.93
C ILE A 275 -16.04 -11.32 -13.60
N SER A 276 -14.79 -11.25 -14.05
CA SER A 276 -14.05 -12.38 -14.62
C SER A 276 -13.53 -13.34 -13.54
N LYS A 277 -13.13 -12.81 -12.37
CA LYS A 277 -12.60 -13.58 -11.24
C LYS A 277 -13.24 -13.11 -9.94
N PHE A 278 -14.06 -13.96 -9.34
CA PHE A 278 -14.70 -13.68 -8.06
C PHE A 278 -13.73 -13.88 -6.89
N SER A 279 -13.90 -13.06 -5.86
CA SER A 279 -13.23 -13.20 -4.56
C SER A 279 -14.28 -13.47 -3.49
N ASP A 280 -14.62 -14.75 -3.33
CA ASP A 280 -15.65 -15.16 -2.36
C ASP A 280 -15.23 -14.88 -0.91
N ALA A 281 -13.94 -15.00 -0.61
CA ALA A 281 -13.40 -14.70 0.71
C ALA A 281 -13.57 -13.21 1.09
N MET A 282 -13.23 -12.30 0.18
CA MET A 282 -13.43 -10.86 0.41
C MET A 282 -14.91 -10.50 0.44
N SER A 283 -15.72 -11.11 -0.44
CA SER A 283 -17.17 -10.93 -0.45
C SER A 283 -17.81 -11.35 0.88
N LEU A 284 -17.38 -12.47 1.45
CA LEU A 284 -17.85 -12.95 2.75
C LEU A 284 -17.41 -12.05 3.90
N GLN A 285 -16.15 -11.59 3.88
CA GLN A 285 -15.61 -10.70 4.90
C GLN A 285 -16.32 -9.34 4.89
N ALA A 286 -16.51 -8.76 3.71
CA ALA A 286 -17.26 -7.53 3.49
C ALA A 286 -18.72 -7.68 3.93
N ARG A 287 -19.37 -8.81 3.61
CA ARG A 287 -20.73 -9.09 4.09
C ARG A 287 -20.81 -9.16 5.61
N ARG A 288 -19.86 -9.84 6.27
CA ARG A 288 -19.81 -9.91 7.74
C ARG A 288 -19.64 -8.53 8.37
N GLY A 289 -18.82 -7.66 7.76
CA GLY A 289 -18.67 -6.27 8.16
C GLY A 289 -19.96 -5.46 7.92
N ALA A 290 -20.63 -5.64 6.80
CA ALA A 290 -21.91 -4.96 6.54
C ALA A 290 -23.00 -5.35 7.57
N VAL A 291 -23.00 -6.63 7.97
CA VAL A 291 -23.95 -7.18 8.95
C VAL A 291 -23.68 -6.70 10.38
N SER A 292 -22.44 -6.39 10.73
CA SER A 292 -22.14 -5.82 12.05
C SER A 292 -22.73 -4.42 12.23
N ASP A 293 -22.88 -3.68 11.14
CA ASP A 293 -23.47 -2.34 11.14
C ASP A 293 -24.99 -2.40 11.03
N ASN A 294 -25.49 -3.14 10.04
CA ASN A 294 -26.92 -3.37 9.86
C ASN A 294 -27.21 -4.85 9.56
N PRO A 295 -27.94 -5.56 10.44
CA PRO A 295 -28.31 -6.96 10.21
C PRO A 295 -29.04 -7.23 8.89
N LEU A 296 -29.78 -6.25 8.35
CA LEU A 296 -30.49 -6.39 7.07
C LEU A 296 -29.53 -6.49 5.88
N SER A 297 -28.29 -6.02 6.03
CA SER A 297 -27.22 -6.19 5.03
C SER A 297 -26.89 -7.66 4.76
N ALA A 298 -27.33 -8.59 5.61
CA ALA A 298 -27.18 -10.03 5.37
C ALA A 298 -27.94 -10.49 4.11
N LEU A 299 -29.05 -9.80 3.78
CA LEU A 299 -29.88 -10.05 2.61
C LEU A 299 -29.24 -9.48 1.33
N PHE A 300 -28.28 -8.57 1.47
CA PHE A 300 -27.56 -8.00 0.34
C PHE A 300 -26.48 -8.95 -0.15
N GLU A 301 -26.46 -9.19 -1.46
CA GLU A 301 -25.39 -9.94 -2.07
C GLU A 301 -24.18 -9.04 -2.32
N VAL A 302 -23.23 -9.08 -1.38
CA VAL A 302 -21.93 -8.42 -1.58
C VAL A 302 -21.14 -9.16 -2.66
N LEU A 303 -20.69 -8.43 -3.68
CA LEU A 303 -19.88 -8.96 -4.77
C LEU A 303 -18.52 -8.28 -4.77
N VAL A 304 -17.45 -9.08 -4.72
CA VAL A 304 -16.07 -8.61 -4.86
C VAL A 304 -15.37 -9.45 -5.92
N GLY A 305 -14.68 -8.81 -6.86
CA GLY A 305 -13.91 -9.52 -7.86
C GLY A 305 -13.20 -8.60 -8.85
N PHE A 306 -12.62 -9.19 -9.88
CA PHE A 306 -11.89 -8.47 -10.92
C PHE A 306 -12.61 -8.52 -12.25
N MET A 307 -12.71 -7.37 -12.91
CA MET A 307 -13.17 -7.24 -14.29
C MET A 307 -12.11 -7.74 -15.28
N ALA A 308 -12.52 -8.02 -16.51
CA ALA A 308 -11.62 -8.54 -17.56
C ALA A 308 -10.48 -7.58 -17.91
N ASP A 309 -10.64 -6.29 -17.65
CA ASP A 309 -9.63 -5.24 -17.83
C ASP A 309 -8.69 -5.08 -16.62
N GLY A 310 -8.80 -5.96 -15.61
CA GLY A 310 -7.93 -5.98 -14.42
C GLY A 310 -8.37 -5.04 -13.30
N LYS A 311 -9.46 -4.28 -13.49
CA LYS A 311 -10.04 -3.42 -12.43
C LYS A 311 -10.70 -4.25 -11.36
N MET A 312 -10.59 -3.80 -10.12
CA MET A 312 -11.31 -4.42 -9.01
C MET A 312 -12.71 -3.81 -8.90
N LEU A 313 -13.73 -4.65 -8.75
CA LEU A 313 -15.11 -4.23 -8.53
C LEU A 313 -15.58 -4.72 -7.16
N VAL A 314 -16.18 -3.80 -6.39
CA VAL A 314 -16.73 -4.06 -5.06
C VAL A 314 -18.16 -3.52 -5.03
N CYS A 315 -19.14 -4.38 -4.75
CA CYS A 315 -20.55 -4.01 -4.60
C CYS A 315 -20.98 -4.22 -3.16
N VAL A 316 -21.41 -3.15 -2.48
CA VAL A 316 -21.77 -3.14 -1.06
C VAL A 316 -23.06 -2.35 -0.81
N PRO A 317 -23.81 -2.66 0.28
CA PRO A 317 -24.98 -1.87 0.65
C PRO A 317 -24.58 -0.54 1.30
N ASN A 318 -25.40 0.51 1.14
CA ASN A 318 -25.19 1.80 1.79
C ASN A 318 -25.30 1.70 3.33
N ASP A 319 -26.30 0.95 3.83
CA ASP A 319 -26.59 0.84 5.27
C ASP A 319 -25.54 0.02 6.06
N GLY A 320 -24.59 -0.61 5.38
CA GLY A 320 -23.49 -1.37 5.98
C GLY A 320 -22.14 -1.02 5.35
N LEU A 321 -22.04 0.17 4.77
CA LEU A 321 -20.89 0.63 3.99
C LEU A 321 -19.61 0.68 4.84
N GLU A 322 -19.70 1.28 6.03
CA GLU A 322 -18.58 1.50 6.94
C GLU A 322 -17.92 0.19 7.34
N GLY A 323 -18.72 -0.78 7.81
CA GLY A 323 -18.29 -2.09 8.27
C GLY A 323 -17.83 -2.95 7.11
N ALA A 324 -18.53 -2.91 5.96
CA ALA A 324 -18.10 -3.61 4.77
C ALA A 324 -16.71 -3.16 4.31
N LEU A 325 -16.54 -1.87 4.02
CA LEU A 325 -15.27 -1.32 3.52
C LEU A 325 -14.16 -1.41 4.57
N SER A 326 -14.44 -1.14 5.85
CA SER A 326 -13.43 -1.27 6.90
C SER A 326 -12.89 -2.67 7.06
N SER A 327 -13.71 -3.70 6.78
CA SER A 327 -13.28 -5.09 6.86
C SER A 327 -12.35 -5.50 5.71
N ILE A 328 -12.46 -4.90 4.52
CA ILE A 328 -11.70 -5.31 3.32
C ILE A 328 -10.69 -4.28 2.82
N LYS A 329 -10.70 -3.04 3.30
CA LYS A 329 -9.82 -1.96 2.80
C LYS A 329 -8.34 -2.26 2.88
N GLY A 330 -7.91 -3.03 3.89
CA GLY A 330 -6.52 -3.47 4.03
C GLY A 330 -6.05 -4.40 2.92
N LEU A 331 -6.97 -4.99 2.15
CA LEU A 331 -6.68 -5.94 1.08
C LEU A 331 -6.66 -5.28 -0.30
N PHE A 332 -7.28 -4.10 -0.48
CA PHE A 332 -7.42 -3.45 -1.80
C PHE A 332 -6.09 -3.21 -2.49
N LYS A 333 -5.10 -2.71 -1.75
CA LYS A 333 -3.79 -2.40 -2.31
C LYS A 333 -3.09 -3.63 -2.88
N HIS A 334 -3.08 -4.72 -2.10
CA HIS A 334 -2.47 -5.98 -2.53
C HIS A 334 -3.27 -6.61 -3.68
N ALA A 335 -4.60 -6.60 -3.59
CA ALA A 335 -5.49 -7.12 -4.61
C ALA A 335 -5.31 -6.42 -5.96
N VAL A 336 -5.27 -5.08 -5.98
CA VAL A 336 -5.03 -4.26 -7.18
C VAL A 336 -3.60 -4.47 -7.72
N SER A 337 -2.60 -4.60 -6.85
CA SER A 337 -1.23 -4.90 -7.26
C SER A 337 -1.11 -6.26 -7.94
N VAL A 338 -1.83 -7.27 -7.44
CA VAL A 338 -1.82 -8.63 -8.00
C VAL A 338 -2.56 -8.68 -9.34
N SER A 339 -3.66 -7.93 -9.51
CA SER A 339 -4.43 -7.94 -10.75
C SER A 339 -3.75 -7.22 -11.91
N GLN A 340 -2.98 -6.17 -11.61
CA GLN A 340 -2.25 -5.39 -12.61
C GLN A 340 -0.89 -6.01 -12.97
N GLY A 341 -0.44 -7.02 -12.23
CA GLY A 341 0.90 -7.59 -12.34
C GLY A 341 1.99 -6.66 -11.81
N PRO A 342 3.24 -7.14 -11.68
CA PRO A 342 4.39 -6.35 -11.23
C PRO A 342 4.71 -5.18 -12.18
N HIS A 343 4.23 -5.24 -13.43
CA HIS A 343 4.23 -4.12 -14.36
C HIS A 343 2.80 -3.71 -14.66
N GLY A 344 2.38 -2.56 -14.13
CA GLY A 344 1.27 -1.83 -14.75
C GLY A 344 1.64 -1.64 -16.23
N SER A 345 0.82 -2.19 -17.12
CA SER A 345 0.96 -2.04 -18.55
C SER A 345 1.12 -0.56 -18.91
N ILE A 346 2.36 -0.15 -19.20
CA ILE A 346 2.63 1.04 -19.99
C ILE A 346 1.98 0.76 -21.34
N GLY A 347 1.04 1.61 -21.73
CA GLY A 347 0.13 1.37 -22.83
C GLY A 347 0.85 0.92 -24.11
N ALA A 348 0.51 -0.28 -24.56
CA ALA A 348 0.60 -0.65 -25.96
C ALA A 348 -0.40 0.24 -26.73
N SER A 349 0.04 1.45 -27.06
CA SER A 349 -0.56 2.21 -28.15
C SER A 349 -0.14 1.54 -29.46
N HIS A 350 -0.93 0.55 -29.88
CA HIS A 350 -0.98 0.17 -31.28
C HIS A 350 -1.57 1.36 -32.06
N HIS A 351 -0.70 2.30 -32.45
CA HIS A 351 -0.98 3.12 -33.60
C HIS A 351 -0.70 2.27 -34.83
N SER A 352 -1.77 1.73 -35.39
CA SER A 352 -1.82 1.37 -36.79
C SER A 352 -1.75 2.65 -37.62
N GLN A 353 -0.61 2.88 -38.28
CA GLN A 353 -0.54 3.45 -39.63
C GLN A 353 0.58 2.76 -40.37
#